data_AF-A0A813F8A2-F1
#
_entry.id   AF-A0A813F8A2-F1
#
_cell.length_a   1.000
_cell.length_b   1.000
_cell.length_c   1.000
_cell.angle_alpha   90.00
_cell.angle_beta   90.00
_cell.angle_gamma   90.00
#
_symmetry.space_group_name_H-M   'P 1'
#
loop_
_entity.id
_entity.type
_entity.pdbx_description
1 polymer ?
#
loop_
_entity_poly.entity_id
_entity_poly.type
_entity_poly.pdbx_seq_one_letter_code
_entity_poly.pdbx_strand_id
1 'polypeptide(L)'
;ALVILRPVEGRTDQKLAEQLASLELLTVEEFQPVARALVRSFDGSCEFSLELPYSVAVARELGSRLQQFSSGICNRDRHFHRALLSECQDKFESLLQVVDSPSTSKSEAALAKIRLTRIVTFIGHLYHVKCAPHGIIHAILTDLIPSGESLSAEFRVLCSCALLELVGHAFAEVDASYLVAFIGKLVELTAKSSFGAPTRRLVEELREISTTSWQPKRVLTVRAEMVASHVKASCTNKGGEQVCAFNMMAGQGTRLGRSSQERNSEPLRRVDAHSSRRCLAPSR
;
A
#
# COMPACT_ATOMS: atom_id res chain seq x y z
N ALA A 1 17.96 17.70 13.30
CA ALA A 1 17.18 18.15 12.13
C ALA A 1 16.00 17.22 11.77
N LEU A 2 16.06 15.90 11.99
CA LEU A 2 14.99 14.93 11.58
C LEU A 2 13.81 14.75 12.55
N VAL A 3 13.46 15.77 13.35
CA VAL A 3 12.24 15.77 14.21
C VAL A 3 10.96 16.03 13.38
N ILE A 4 11.08 16.12 12.06
CA ILE A 4 10.09 16.71 11.14
C ILE A 4 9.03 15.71 10.66
N LEU A 5 9.21 14.41 10.87
CA LEU A 5 8.29 13.38 10.33
C LEU A 5 7.06 13.08 11.22
N ARG A 6 6.85 13.79 12.33
CA ARG A 6 5.58 13.66 13.05
C ARG A 6 4.47 14.32 12.23
N PRO A 7 3.30 13.67 12.08
CA PRO A 7 2.14 14.32 11.49
C PRO A 7 1.78 15.54 12.36
N VAL A 8 2.12 16.73 11.88
CA VAL A 8 1.68 18.00 12.47
C VAL A 8 0.40 18.38 11.75
N GLU A 9 -0.65 18.72 12.50
CA GLU A 9 -1.91 19.22 11.94
C GLU A 9 -1.65 20.27 10.84
N GLY A 10 -2.09 19.99 9.62
CA GLY A 10 -1.93 20.87 8.46
C GLY A 10 -0.69 20.64 7.58
N ARG A 11 0.21 19.70 7.90
CA ARG A 11 1.25 19.25 6.95
C ARG A 11 0.75 18.09 6.11
N THR A 12 0.55 18.36 4.82
CA THR A 12 0.34 17.31 3.83
C THR A 12 1.64 16.55 3.59
N ASP A 13 1.54 15.24 3.36
CA ASP A 13 2.58 14.36 2.83
C ASP A 13 3.33 15.01 1.65
N GLN A 14 2.62 15.73 0.79
CA GLN A 14 3.17 16.47 -0.34
C GLN A 14 4.17 17.56 0.03
N LYS A 15 3.86 18.42 1.02
CA LYS A 15 4.77 19.51 1.43
C LYS A 15 6.06 18.96 2.02
N LEU A 16 5.96 17.89 2.81
CA LEU A 16 7.12 17.24 3.41
C LEU A 16 7.98 16.58 2.34
N ALA A 17 7.37 15.86 1.40
CA ALA A 17 8.08 15.25 0.28
C ALA A 17 8.77 16.31 -0.60
N GLU A 18 8.15 17.46 -0.85
CA GLU A 18 8.75 18.59 -1.57
C GLU A 18 9.98 19.15 -0.84
N GLN A 19 9.86 19.35 0.48
CA GLN A 19 10.99 19.79 1.31
C GLN A 19 12.15 18.78 1.26
N LEU A 20 11.86 17.48 1.41
CA LEU A 20 12.88 16.44 1.35
C LEU A 20 13.50 16.31 -0.05
N ALA A 21 12.71 16.48 -1.12
CA ALA A 21 13.20 16.41 -2.50
C ALA A 21 14.10 17.59 -2.87
N SER A 22 13.87 18.77 -2.28
CA SER A 22 14.70 19.96 -2.44
C SER A 22 16.09 19.85 -1.79
N LEU A 23 16.29 18.89 -0.90
CA LEU A 23 17.62 18.60 -0.37
C LEU A 23 18.48 18.00 -1.49
N GLU A 24 19.75 18.41 -1.59
CA GLU A 24 20.69 17.89 -2.59
C GLU A 24 21.27 16.51 -2.19
N LEU A 25 20.41 15.57 -1.78
CA LEU A 25 20.81 14.20 -1.47
C LEU A 25 21.01 13.43 -2.78
N LEU A 26 22.23 12.92 -2.99
CA LEU A 26 22.67 12.29 -4.24
C LEU A 26 23.03 10.82 -4.06
N THR A 27 23.38 10.39 -2.85
CA THR A 27 23.88 9.04 -2.53
C THR A 27 22.94 8.27 -1.61
N VAL A 28 23.13 6.95 -1.51
CA VAL A 28 22.31 6.09 -0.63
C VAL A 28 22.52 6.49 0.83
N GLU A 29 23.77 6.76 1.21
CA GLU A 29 24.22 7.14 2.54
C GLU A 29 23.58 8.46 3.00
N GLU A 30 23.42 9.41 2.10
CA GLU A 30 22.72 10.68 2.36
C GLU A 30 21.21 10.49 2.54
N PHE A 31 20.61 9.50 1.88
CA PHE A 31 19.19 9.16 2.07
C PHE A 31 18.93 8.29 3.31
N GLN A 32 19.94 7.60 3.86
CA GLN A 32 19.77 6.71 5.03
C GLN A 32 19.08 7.39 6.22
N PRO A 33 19.43 8.63 6.64
CA PRO A 33 18.75 9.28 7.76
C PRO A 33 17.26 9.53 7.50
N VAL A 34 16.88 9.81 6.24
CA VAL A 34 15.47 10.01 5.85
C VAL A 34 14.73 8.67 5.84
N ALA A 35 15.32 7.65 5.22
CA ALA A 35 14.80 6.28 5.20
C ALA A 35 14.59 5.74 6.62
N ARG A 36 15.61 5.84 7.47
CA ARG A 36 15.56 5.42 8.87
C ARG A 36 14.45 6.11 9.63
N ALA A 37 14.26 7.42 9.41
CA ALA A 37 13.23 8.17 10.09
C ALA A 37 11.81 7.75 9.63
N LEU A 38 11.61 7.44 8.35
CA LEU A 38 10.36 6.89 7.81
C LEU A 38 10.07 5.47 8.32
N VAL A 39 11.09 4.63 8.50
CA VAL A 39 10.92 3.29 9.07
C VAL A 39 10.66 3.38 10.59
N ARG A 40 11.35 4.28 11.29
CA ARG A 40 11.21 4.46 12.75
C ARG A 40 9.90 5.11 13.17
N SER A 41 9.30 5.98 12.36
CA SER A 41 7.97 6.55 12.66
C SER A 41 6.94 5.45 12.88
N PHE A 42 7.19 4.25 12.37
CA PHE A 42 6.31 3.10 12.46
C PHE A 42 6.72 2.05 13.52
N ASP A 43 7.94 2.12 14.03
CA ASP A 43 8.48 1.27 15.11
C ASP A 43 8.03 1.73 16.52
N GLY A 44 7.42 2.92 16.61
CA GLY A 44 6.96 3.52 17.86
C GLY A 44 5.82 2.74 18.53
N SER A 45 5.85 2.71 19.87
CA SER A 45 4.83 2.08 20.73
C SER A 45 3.44 2.77 20.69
N CYS A 46 3.22 3.73 19.80
CA CYS A 46 1.94 4.44 19.75
C CYS A 46 0.84 3.52 19.20
N GLU A 47 -0.26 3.45 19.95
CA GLU A 47 -1.48 2.69 19.66
C GLU A 47 -2.26 3.20 18.44
N PHE A 48 -1.76 4.23 17.74
CA PHE A 48 -2.46 4.85 16.63
C PHE A 48 -2.08 4.20 15.29
N SER A 49 -2.94 3.31 14.80
CA SER A 49 -2.94 2.72 13.44
C SER A 49 -2.95 3.74 12.27
N LEU A 50 -2.95 5.05 12.54
CA LEU A 50 -3.04 6.11 11.54
C LEU A 50 -1.69 6.49 10.89
N GLU A 51 -0.55 5.99 11.39
CA GLU A 51 0.79 6.39 10.92
C GLU A 51 1.28 5.60 9.69
N LEU A 52 0.74 4.39 9.46
CA LEU A 52 1.11 3.53 8.33
C LEU A 52 0.74 4.17 6.98
N PRO A 53 -0.47 4.74 6.78
CA PRO A 53 -0.80 5.47 5.55
C PRO A 53 0.11 6.68 5.30
N TYR A 54 0.50 7.42 6.35
CA TYR A 54 1.28 8.65 6.22
C TYR A 54 2.71 8.38 5.76
N SER A 55 3.43 7.46 6.42
CA SER A 55 4.84 7.19 6.08
C SER A 55 4.98 6.57 4.68
N VAL A 56 4.03 5.71 4.29
CA VAL A 56 3.94 5.16 2.93
C VAL A 56 3.63 6.26 1.90
N ALA A 57 2.71 7.17 2.21
CA ALA A 57 2.37 8.28 1.33
C ALA A 57 3.55 9.23 1.11
N VAL A 58 4.29 9.56 2.17
CA VAL A 58 5.53 10.35 2.09
C VAL A 58 6.58 9.62 1.26
N ALA A 59 6.79 8.32 1.46
CA ALA A 59 7.74 7.54 0.66
C ALA A 59 7.37 7.54 -0.84
N ARG A 60 6.09 7.32 -1.16
CA ARG A 60 5.56 7.37 -2.54
C ARG A 60 5.77 8.74 -3.19
N GLU A 61 5.39 9.80 -2.49
CA GLU A 61 5.47 11.15 -3.03
C GLU A 61 6.93 11.60 -3.17
N LEU A 62 7.78 11.31 -2.19
CA LEU A 62 9.22 11.60 -2.29
C LEU A 62 9.86 10.85 -3.46
N GLY A 63 9.60 9.56 -3.62
CA GLY A 63 10.08 8.78 -4.76
C GLY A 63 9.67 9.39 -6.10
N SER A 64 8.40 9.76 -6.25
CA SER A 64 7.86 10.43 -7.44
C SER A 64 8.55 11.76 -7.73
N ARG A 65 8.77 12.60 -6.70
CA ARG A 65 9.47 13.89 -6.87
C ARG A 65 10.93 13.70 -7.25
N LEU A 66 11.63 12.76 -6.61
CA LEU A 66 13.03 12.47 -6.94
C LEU A 66 13.19 11.97 -8.38
N GLN A 67 12.20 11.22 -8.90
CA GLN A 67 12.17 10.79 -10.29
C GLN A 67 11.95 11.96 -11.26
N GLN A 68 11.13 12.96 -10.92
CA GLN A 68 10.93 14.15 -11.75
C GLN A 68 12.21 14.99 -11.92
N PHE A 69 13.06 14.99 -10.90
CA PHE A 69 14.30 15.78 -10.88
C PHE A 69 15.55 14.96 -11.20
N SER A 70 15.42 13.68 -11.59
CA SER A 70 16.57 12.87 -12.01
C SER A 70 17.05 13.35 -13.39
N SER A 71 18.08 14.20 -13.41
CA SER A 71 18.92 14.34 -14.60
C SER A 71 19.58 12.98 -14.84
N GLY A 72 19.70 12.52 -16.08
CA GLY A 72 20.13 11.14 -16.42
C GLY A 72 21.50 10.67 -15.89
N ILE A 73 22.16 11.47 -15.07
CA ILE A 73 23.44 11.21 -14.39
C ILE A 73 23.21 10.74 -12.93
N CYS A 74 22.10 11.12 -12.28
CA CYS A 74 21.83 10.79 -10.87
C CYS A 74 20.41 10.24 -10.67
N ASN A 75 20.32 8.92 -10.44
CA ASN A 75 19.08 8.22 -10.15
C ASN A 75 18.73 8.34 -8.64
N ARG A 76 18.40 9.56 -8.20
CA ARG A 76 18.13 9.89 -6.79
C ARG A 76 17.00 9.05 -6.19
N ASP A 77 15.95 8.80 -6.98
CA ASP A 77 14.83 7.94 -6.62
C ASP A 77 15.29 6.51 -6.33
N ARG A 78 16.20 5.96 -7.14
CA ARG A 78 16.77 4.63 -6.95
C ARG A 78 17.63 4.57 -5.69
N HIS A 79 18.42 5.60 -5.41
CA HIS A 79 19.21 5.67 -4.18
C HIS A 79 18.31 5.77 -2.94
N PHE A 80 17.25 6.57 -3.01
CA PHE A 80 16.26 6.65 -1.94
C PHE A 80 15.55 5.32 -1.70
N HIS A 81 15.02 4.67 -2.74
CA HIS A 81 14.38 3.35 -2.60
C HIS A 81 15.36 2.32 -2.05
N ARG A 82 16.61 2.32 -2.49
CA ARG A 82 17.64 1.43 -1.94
C ARG A 82 17.90 1.68 -0.46
N ALA A 83 18.01 2.94 -0.04
CA ALA A 83 18.18 3.30 1.37
C ALA A 83 16.97 2.87 2.21
N LEU A 84 15.75 3.12 1.70
CA LEU A 84 14.50 2.73 2.37
C LEU A 84 14.41 1.22 2.57
N LEU A 85 14.66 0.45 1.51
CA LEU A 85 14.59 -1.01 1.55
C LEU A 85 15.70 -1.63 2.39
N SER A 86 16.90 -1.03 2.40
CA SER A 86 17.99 -1.44 3.30
C SER A 86 17.58 -1.30 4.76
N GLU A 87 17.02 -0.16 5.17
CA GLU A 87 16.57 0.04 6.55
C GLU A 87 15.40 -0.90 6.91
N CYS A 88 14.52 -1.21 5.95
CA CYS A 88 13.47 -2.21 6.15
C CYS A 88 14.04 -3.62 6.36
N GLN A 89 15.04 -4.01 5.56
CA GLN A 89 15.69 -5.31 5.65
C GLN A 89 16.43 -5.47 6.99
N ASP A 90 17.26 -4.50 7.36
CA ASP A 90 18.00 -4.51 8.63
C ASP A 90 17.05 -4.68 9.82
N LYS A 91 15.90 -3.98 9.77
CA LYS A 91 14.88 -4.06 10.82
C LYS A 91 14.17 -5.42 10.83
N PHE A 92 13.81 -5.94 9.67
CA PHE A 92 13.16 -7.24 9.52
C PHE A 92 14.04 -8.38 10.06
N GLU A 93 15.30 -8.44 9.63
CA GLU A 93 16.26 -9.47 10.04
C GLU A 93 16.56 -9.40 11.55
N SER A 94 16.78 -8.18 12.08
CA SER A 94 16.99 -7.96 13.51
C SER A 94 15.80 -8.44 14.35
N LEU A 95 14.57 -8.14 13.92
CA LEU A 95 13.37 -8.57 14.63
C LEU A 95 13.15 -10.08 14.55
N LEU A 96 13.43 -10.70 13.40
CA LEU A 96 13.38 -12.16 13.26
C LEU A 96 14.33 -12.86 14.25
N GLN A 97 15.56 -12.36 14.37
CA GLN A 97 16.53 -12.91 15.33
C GLN A 97 16.02 -12.83 16.78
N VAL A 98 15.40 -11.72 17.17
CA VAL A 98 14.83 -11.56 18.51
C VAL A 98 13.65 -12.50 18.75
N VAL A 99 12.79 -12.68 17.74
CA VAL A 99 11.60 -13.56 17.79
C VAL A 99 11.97 -15.04 17.86
N ASP A 100 13.03 -15.45 17.15
CA ASP A 100 13.51 -16.85 17.13
C ASP A 100 14.48 -17.17 18.28
N SER A 101 14.99 -16.16 18.99
CA SER A 101 15.95 -16.36 20.07
C SER A 101 15.27 -16.96 21.32
N PRO A 102 15.78 -18.11 21.83
CA PRO A 102 15.24 -18.75 23.05
C PRO A 102 15.60 -18.00 24.34
N SER A 103 16.59 -17.09 24.30
CA SER A 103 17.03 -16.32 25.47
C SER A 103 16.25 -15.01 25.65
N THR A 104 15.44 -14.62 24.67
CA THR A 104 14.63 -13.40 24.72
C THR A 104 13.52 -13.53 25.75
N SER A 105 13.29 -12.48 26.54
CA SER A 105 12.18 -12.47 27.49
C SER A 105 10.83 -12.55 26.77
N LYS A 106 9.80 -13.14 27.39
CA LYS A 106 8.47 -13.24 26.77
C LYS A 106 7.88 -11.89 26.35
N SER A 107 8.11 -10.85 27.15
CA SER A 107 7.63 -9.48 26.87
C SER A 107 8.33 -8.89 25.65
N GLU A 108 9.65 -9.04 25.57
CA GLU A 108 10.46 -8.56 24.45
C GLU A 108 10.13 -9.32 23.16
N ALA A 109 9.95 -10.64 23.24
CA ALA A 109 9.52 -11.45 22.10
C ALA A 109 8.12 -11.04 21.62
N ALA A 110 7.18 -10.76 22.51
CA ALA A 110 5.85 -10.28 22.15
C ALA A 110 5.90 -8.92 21.43
N LEU A 111 6.72 -7.98 21.94
CA LEU A 111 6.92 -6.68 21.30
C LEU A 111 7.62 -6.82 19.94
N ALA A 112 8.61 -7.70 19.83
CA ALA A 112 9.30 -7.99 18.58
C ALA A 112 8.36 -8.59 17.53
N LYS A 113 7.44 -9.48 17.94
CA LYS A 113 6.38 -10.02 17.06
C LYS A 113 5.48 -8.90 16.51
N ILE A 114 5.00 -7.99 17.36
CA ILE A 114 4.20 -6.85 16.93
C ILE A 114 4.97 -6.00 15.90
N ARG A 115 6.23 -5.68 16.21
CA ARG A 115 7.12 -4.91 15.33
C ARG A 115 7.41 -5.65 14.02
N LEU A 116 7.55 -6.97 14.05
CA LEU A 116 7.80 -7.78 12.86
C LEU A 116 6.59 -7.76 11.92
N THR A 117 5.40 -8.02 12.47
CA THR A 117 4.15 -7.93 11.68
C THR A 117 4.02 -6.56 11.06
N ARG A 118 4.28 -5.52 11.85
CA ARG A 118 4.32 -4.14 11.37
C ARG A 118 5.27 -4.00 10.19
N ILE A 119 6.57 -4.27 10.34
CA ILE A 119 7.55 -4.01 9.26
C ILE A 119 7.19 -4.77 7.98
N VAL A 120 6.68 -6.00 8.11
CA VAL A 120 6.20 -6.81 6.99
C VAL A 120 5.01 -6.14 6.29
N THR A 121 4.01 -5.67 7.04
CA THR A 121 2.87 -4.92 6.49
C THR A 121 3.32 -3.63 5.81
N PHE A 122 4.27 -2.89 6.41
CA PHE A 122 4.82 -1.67 5.80
C PHE A 122 5.48 -1.94 4.45
N ILE A 123 6.30 -2.98 4.35
CA ILE A 123 6.92 -3.38 3.08
C ILE A 123 5.84 -3.80 2.06
N GLY A 124 4.79 -4.50 2.50
CA GLY A 124 3.65 -4.84 1.65
C GLY A 124 2.92 -3.60 1.10
N HIS A 125 2.79 -2.54 1.90
CA HIS A 125 2.24 -1.27 1.40
C HIS A 125 3.19 -0.56 0.44
N LEU A 126 4.51 -0.58 0.70
CA LEU A 126 5.51 -0.06 -0.24
C LEU A 126 5.44 -0.77 -1.59
N TYR A 127 5.17 -2.07 -1.60
CA TYR A 127 4.96 -2.85 -2.83
C TYR A 127 3.77 -2.35 -3.65
N HIS A 128 2.63 -2.06 -2.99
CA HIS A 128 1.45 -1.51 -3.66
C HIS A 128 1.69 -0.16 -4.31
N VAL A 129 2.44 0.72 -3.63
CA VAL A 129 2.79 2.05 -4.16
C VAL A 129 4.02 2.04 -5.08
N LYS A 130 4.50 0.85 -5.48
CA LYS A 130 5.65 0.64 -6.37
C LYS A 130 6.98 1.20 -5.84
N CYS A 131 7.10 1.35 -4.52
CA CYS A 131 8.35 1.68 -3.83
C CYS A 131 9.17 0.45 -3.41
N ALA A 132 8.59 -0.75 -3.49
CA ALA A 132 9.31 -2.02 -3.29
C ALA A 132 9.19 -2.90 -4.55
N PRO A 133 10.30 -3.49 -5.04
CA PRO A 133 10.26 -4.44 -6.15
C PRO A 133 9.65 -5.77 -5.73
N HIS A 134 9.12 -6.50 -6.71
CA HIS A 134 8.50 -7.82 -6.51
C HIS A 134 9.42 -8.83 -5.81
N GLY A 135 10.71 -8.82 -6.13
CA GLY A 135 11.71 -9.73 -5.53
C GLY A 135 11.84 -9.60 -4.01
N ILE A 136 11.53 -8.44 -3.42
CA ILE A 136 11.56 -8.28 -1.95
C ILE A 136 10.44 -9.07 -1.27
N ILE A 137 9.26 -9.13 -1.89
CA ILE A 137 8.14 -9.90 -1.33
C ILE A 137 8.48 -11.40 -1.38
N HIS A 138 9.11 -11.90 -2.46
CA HIS A 138 9.62 -13.28 -2.50
C HIS A 138 10.61 -13.56 -1.37
N ALA A 139 11.58 -12.68 -1.16
CA ALA A 139 12.60 -12.83 -0.13
C ALA A 139 11.96 -12.90 1.27
N ILE A 140 11.08 -11.95 1.60
CA ILE A 140 10.38 -11.93 2.90
C ILE A 140 9.54 -13.18 3.10
N LEU A 141 8.77 -13.60 2.10
CA LEU A 141 7.96 -14.82 2.20
C LEU A 141 8.86 -16.05 2.44
N THR A 142 9.98 -16.15 1.73
CA THR A 142 10.95 -17.23 1.91
C THR A 142 11.54 -17.22 3.32
N ASP A 143 11.93 -16.05 3.81
CA ASP A 143 12.51 -15.86 5.14
C ASP A 143 11.49 -16.00 6.26
N LEU A 144 10.19 -15.87 6.00
CA LEU A 144 9.16 -16.14 6.99
C LEU A 144 8.86 -17.63 7.11
N ILE A 145 9.16 -18.46 6.11
CA ILE A 145 9.02 -19.92 6.28
C ILE A 145 10.12 -20.43 7.23
N PRO A 146 9.77 -21.05 8.37
CA PRO A 146 10.75 -21.60 9.28
C PRO A 146 11.45 -22.81 8.65
N SER A 147 12.78 -22.85 8.77
CA SER A 147 13.61 -24.02 8.48
C SER A 147 13.63 -24.95 9.70
N GLY A 148 12.58 -25.76 9.84
CA GLY A 148 12.44 -26.74 10.93
C GLY A 148 11.49 -26.32 12.03
N GLU A 149 11.60 -26.97 13.20
CA GLU A 149 10.75 -26.67 14.37
C GLU A 149 11.26 -25.42 15.11
N SER A 150 10.89 -24.24 14.61
CA SER A 150 11.09 -22.98 15.35
C SER A 150 9.98 -22.79 16.40
N LEU A 151 10.35 -22.30 17.58
CA LEU A 151 9.43 -21.86 18.63
C LEU A 151 8.47 -20.74 18.16
N SER A 152 8.82 -20.05 17.08
CA SER A 152 8.04 -18.97 16.49
C SER A 152 7.34 -19.38 15.17
N ALA A 153 7.44 -20.63 14.75
CA ALA A 153 6.96 -21.12 13.46
C ALA A 153 5.50 -20.72 13.17
N GLU A 154 4.60 -20.92 14.14
CA GLU A 154 3.20 -20.55 14.01
C GLU A 154 3.03 -19.03 13.78
N PHE A 155 3.77 -18.21 14.53
CA PHE A 155 3.71 -16.76 14.37
C PHE A 155 4.23 -16.30 13.00
N ARG A 156 5.31 -16.92 12.49
CA ARG A 156 5.84 -16.57 11.16
C ARG A 156 4.89 -16.97 10.03
N VAL A 157 4.14 -18.07 10.19
CA VAL A 157 3.04 -18.44 9.29
C VAL A 157 1.94 -17.38 9.33
N LEU A 158 1.50 -16.95 10.51
CA LEU A 158 0.51 -15.87 10.63
C LEU A 158 1.00 -14.56 9.98
N CYS A 159 2.28 -14.22 10.14
CA CYS A 159 2.89 -13.05 9.51
C CYS A 159 2.90 -13.18 7.97
N SER A 160 3.17 -14.38 7.46
CA SER A 160 3.11 -14.68 6.02
C SER A 160 1.68 -14.51 5.47
N CYS A 161 0.68 -15.02 6.19
CA CYS A 161 -0.72 -14.84 5.82
C CYS A 161 -1.10 -13.36 5.78
N ALA A 162 -0.73 -12.57 6.80
CA ALA A 162 -1.01 -11.14 6.85
C ALA A 162 -0.36 -10.38 5.67
N LEU A 163 0.87 -10.75 5.28
CA LEU A 163 1.50 -10.18 4.09
C LEU A 163 0.71 -10.55 2.82
N LEU A 164 0.35 -11.82 2.66
CA LEU A 164 -0.35 -12.33 1.49
C LEU A 164 -1.77 -11.81 1.36
N GLU A 165 -2.50 -11.57 2.45
CA GLU A 165 -3.78 -10.86 2.41
C GLU A 165 -3.62 -9.47 1.81
N LEU A 166 -2.54 -8.77 2.16
CA LEU A 166 -2.26 -7.43 1.65
C LEU A 166 -1.83 -7.48 0.18
N VAL A 167 -0.83 -8.28 -0.18
CA VAL A 167 -0.16 -8.20 -1.50
C VAL A 167 -0.56 -9.29 -2.48
N GLY A 168 -1.28 -10.32 -2.03
CA GLY A 168 -1.48 -11.58 -2.76
C GLY A 168 -2.09 -11.39 -4.14
N HIS A 169 -3.11 -10.54 -4.28
CA HIS A 169 -3.70 -10.23 -5.59
C HIS A 169 -2.69 -9.59 -6.56
N ALA A 170 -2.06 -8.48 -6.14
CA ALA A 170 -1.08 -7.76 -6.97
C ALA A 170 0.20 -8.58 -7.23
N PHE A 171 0.50 -9.55 -6.37
CA PHE A 171 1.59 -10.48 -6.56
C PHE A 171 1.20 -11.58 -7.57
N ALA A 172 -0.01 -12.15 -7.46
CA ALA A 172 -0.51 -13.19 -8.36
C ALA A 172 -0.59 -12.74 -9.83
N GLU A 173 -0.85 -11.46 -10.08
CA GLU A 173 -0.81 -10.89 -11.43
C GLU A 173 0.55 -11.06 -12.11
N VAL A 174 1.64 -11.12 -11.33
CA VAL A 174 3.01 -11.26 -11.80
C VAL A 174 3.46 -12.72 -11.71
N ASP A 175 3.27 -13.37 -10.55
CA ASP A 175 3.72 -14.74 -10.29
C ASP A 175 2.72 -15.53 -9.42
N ALA A 176 1.59 -15.91 -10.01
CA ALA A 176 0.63 -16.80 -9.37
C ALA A 176 1.20 -18.19 -9.05
N SER A 177 2.17 -18.67 -9.85
CA SER A 177 2.71 -20.01 -9.70
C SER A 177 3.49 -20.17 -8.39
N TYR A 178 4.28 -19.15 -8.04
CA TYR A 178 4.97 -19.08 -6.77
C TYR A 178 3.99 -19.06 -5.59
N LEU A 179 2.92 -18.26 -5.65
CA LEU A 179 1.94 -18.20 -4.56
C LEU A 179 1.23 -19.53 -4.33
N VAL A 180 0.85 -20.24 -5.40
CA VAL A 180 0.25 -21.57 -5.28
C VAL A 180 1.20 -22.54 -4.59
N ALA A 181 2.47 -22.57 -4.99
CA ALA A 181 3.49 -23.41 -4.36
C ALA A 181 3.73 -23.02 -2.89
N PHE A 182 3.79 -21.72 -2.61
CA PHE A 182 4.02 -21.17 -1.28
C PHE A 182 2.87 -21.48 -0.32
N ILE A 183 1.63 -21.25 -0.74
CA ILE A 183 0.43 -21.58 0.06
C ILE A 183 0.35 -23.09 0.27
N GLY A 184 0.65 -23.91 -0.74
CA GLY A 184 0.76 -25.35 -0.59
C GLY A 184 1.74 -25.75 0.53
N LYS A 185 2.90 -25.08 0.59
CA LYS A 185 3.88 -25.28 1.67
C LYS A 185 3.34 -24.85 3.04
N LEU A 186 2.58 -23.77 3.14
CA LEU A 186 1.93 -23.38 4.40
C LEU A 186 0.92 -24.44 4.86
N VAL A 187 0.10 -24.96 3.94
CA VAL A 187 -0.87 -26.04 4.22
C VAL A 187 -0.14 -27.27 4.78
N GLU A 188 0.92 -27.71 4.11
CA GLU A 188 1.73 -28.84 4.57
C GLU A 188 2.33 -28.60 5.97
N LEU A 189 2.87 -27.40 6.22
CA LEU A 189 3.44 -27.05 7.52
C LEU A 189 2.40 -27.13 8.63
N THR A 190 1.20 -26.59 8.37
CA THR A 190 0.13 -26.60 9.37
C THR A 190 -0.46 -27.99 9.62
N ALA A 191 -0.32 -28.92 8.67
CA ALA A 191 -0.73 -30.32 8.81
C ALA A 191 0.29 -31.16 9.61
N LYS A 192 1.59 -30.86 9.45
CA LYS A 192 2.70 -31.57 10.12
C LYS A 192 2.96 -31.06 11.55
N SER A 193 2.49 -29.85 11.89
CA SER A 193 2.81 -29.18 13.15
C SER A 193 1.61 -29.10 14.09
N SER A 194 1.85 -28.97 15.40
CA SER A 194 0.81 -28.77 16.42
C SER A 194 0.30 -27.31 16.48
N PHE A 195 0.06 -26.67 15.34
CA PHE A 195 -0.43 -25.29 15.31
C PHE A 195 -1.86 -25.18 15.87
N GLY A 196 -2.24 -23.99 16.31
CA GLY A 196 -3.59 -23.70 16.74
C GLY A 196 -4.61 -23.86 15.60
N ALA A 197 -5.84 -24.21 15.97
CA ALA A 197 -6.96 -24.23 15.01
C ALA A 197 -7.17 -22.89 14.26
N PRO A 198 -6.99 -21.70 14.89
CA PRO A 198 -7.10 -20.43 14.18
C PRO A 198 -6.09 -20.29 13.03
N THR A 199 -4.83 -20.66 13.25
CA THR A 199 -3.78 -20.57 12.22
C THR A 199 -4.06 -21.51 11.05
N ARG A 200 -4.47 -22.76 11.33
CA ARG A 200 -4.89 -23.71 10.29
C ARG A 200 -6.02 -23.15 9.44
N ARG A 201 -7.04 -22.59 10.09
CA ARG A 201 -8.20 -22.00 9.41
C ARG A 201 -7.79 -20.82 8.52
N LEU A 202 -6.92 -19.94 9.01
CA LEU A 202 -6.45 -18.79 8.24
C LEU A 202 -5.71 -19.23 6.97
N VAL A 203 -4.85 -20.26 7.05
CA VAL A 203 -4.14 -20.79 5.89
C VAL A 203 -5.10 -21.42 4.88
N GLU A 204 -6.15 -22.10 5.36
CA GLU A 204 -7.21 -22.65 4.51
C GLU A 204 -8.04 -21.55 3.83
N GLU A 205 -8.42 -20.50 4.55
CA GLU A 205 -9.11 -19.32 4.00
C GLU A 205 -8.24 -18.63 2.93
N LEU A 206 -6.94 -18.48 3.19
CA LEU A 206 -5.99 -17.92 2.23
C LEU A 206 -5.89 -18.78 0.96
N ARG A 207 -5.88 -20.11 1.10
CA ARG A 207 -5.91 -21.04 -0.04
C ARG A 207 -7.16 -20.83 -0.87
N GLU A 208 -8.33 -20.76 -0.24
CA GLU A 208 -9.59 -20.51 -0.94
C GLU A 208 -9.57 -19.17 -1.69
N ILE A 209 -9.16 -18.08 -1.03
CA ILE A 209 -9.05 -16.75 -1.65
C ILE A 209 -8.11 -16.77 -2.85
N SER A 210 -6.96 -17.47 -2.75
CA SER A 210 -5.98 -17.55 -3.83
C SER A 210 -6.54 -18.22 -5.09
N THR A 211 -7.42 -19.22 -4.93
CA THR A 211 -8.03 -19.95 -6.05
C THR A 211 -9.19 -19.19 -6.68
N THR A 212 -9.95 -18.43 -5.89
CA THR A 212 -11.19 -17.76 -6.34
C THR A 212 -10.97 -16.32 -6.80
N SER A 213 -10.10 -15.57 -6.10
CA SER A 213 -10.08 -14.11 -6.15
C SER A 213 -8.77 -13.52 -6.69
N TRP A 214 -7.65 -14.24 -6.60
CA TRP A 214 -6.35 -13.78 -7.11
C TRP A 214 -6.05 -14.23 -8.54
N GLN A 215 -7.00 -14.88 -9.20
CA GLN A 215 -6.91 -15.13 -10.63
C GLN A 215 -7.10 -13.80 -11.35
N PRO A 216 -6.18 -13.40 -12.26
CA PRO A 216 -6.35 -12.17 -13.02
C PRO A 216 -7.66 -12.28 -13.78
N LYS A 217 -8.63 -11.42 -13.43
CA LYS A 217 -9.88 -11.23 -14.18
C LYS A 217 -9.52 -10.60 -15.52
N ARG A 218 -8.93 -11.40 -16.40
CA ARG A 218 -8.63 -10.98 -17.77
C ARG A 218 -9.97 -10.73 -18.44
N VAL A 219 -10.35 -9.45 -18.55
CA VAL A 219 -11.33 -9.00 -19.54
C VAL A 219 -10.69 -9.34 -20.88
N LEU A 220 -11.14 -10.43 -21.51
CA LEU A 220 -10.55 -10.89 -22.77
C LEU A 220 -11.22 -10.27 -23.97
N THR A 221 -12.42 -9.73 -23.81
CA THR A 221 -13.21 -9.26 -24.94
C THR A 221 -14.02 -8.05 -24.51
N VAL A 222 -13.60 -6.91 -25.04
CA VAL A 222 -14.41 -5.68 -25.06
C VAL A 222 -15.16 -5.70 -26.39
N ARG A 223 -16.49 -5.84 -26.35
CA ARG A 223 -17.36 -5.65 -27.51
C ARG A 223 -18.01 -4.28 -27.39
N ALA A 224 -17.82 -3.46 -28.41
CA ALA A 224 -18.53 -2.21 -28.58
C ALA A 224 -19.45 -2.34 -29.80
N GLU A 225 -20.75 -2.17 -29.59
CA GLU A 225 -21.75 -2.18 -30.64
C GLU A 225 -22.46 -0.83 -30.67
N MET A 226 -22.61 -0.26 -31.87
CA MET A 226 -23.41 0.94 -32.08
C MET A 226 -24.87 0.50 -32.26
N VAL A 227 -25.73 0.87 -31.32
CA VAL A 227 -27.17 0.59 -31.34
C VAL A 227 -27.90 1.92 -31.42
N ALA A 228 -28.39 2.24 -32.63
CA ALA A 228 -29.00 3.52 -32.95
C ALA A 228 -28.09 4.72 -32.57
N SER A 229 -28.46 5.49 -31.54
CA SER A 229 -27.72 6.64 -31.01
C SER A 229 -26.88 6.34 -29.77
N HIS A 230 -26.65 5.06 -29.44
CA HIS A 230 -25.89 4.65 -28.26
C HIS A 230 -24.74 3.70 -28.62
N VAL A 231 -23.60 3.85 -27.95
CA VAL A 231 -22.52 2.86 -27.93
C VAL A 231 -22.72 1.99 -26.70
N LYS A 232 -22.98 0.70 -26.92
CA LYS A 232 -23.00 -0.32 -25.86
C LYS A 232 -21.65 -0.98 -25.81
N ALA A 233 -20.89 -0.73 -24.76
CA ALA A 233 -19.66 -1.44 -24.46
C ALA A 233 -19.95 -2.53 -23.43
N SER A 234 -19.51 -3.76 -23.71
CA SER A 234 -19.57 -4.88 -22.76
C SER A 234 -18.19 -5.53 -22.62
N CYS A 235 -17.86 -5.89 -21.39
CA CYS A 235 -16.62 -6.54 -21.03
C CYS A 235 -16.95 -7.97 -20.59
N THR A 236 -16.29 -8.97 -21.16
CA THR A 236 -16.47 -10.37 -20.75
C THR A 236 -15.16 -10.99 -20.27
N ASN A 237 -15.24 -11.86 -19.25
CA ASN A 237 -14.10 -12.64 -18.77
C ASN A 237 -13.85 -13.86 -19.67
N LYS A 238 -12.82 -14.67 -19.36
CA LYS A 238 -12.52 -15.92 -20.09
C LYS A 238 -13.67 -16.93 -20.12
N GLY A 239 -14.56 -16.90 -19.12
CA GLY A 239 -15.71 -17.79 -18.99
C GLY A 239 -16.98 -17.30 -19.70
N GLY A 240 -16.91 -16.15 -20.40
CA GLY A 240 -18.07 -15.55 -21.07
C GLY A 240 -19.00 -14.76 -20.15
N GLU A 241 -18.69 -14.63 -18.86
CA GLU A 241 -19.49 -13.82 -17.94
C GLU A 241 -19.23 -12.34 -18.17
N GLN A 242 -20.30 -11.55 -18.14
CA GLN A 242 -20.22 -10.12 -18.27
C GLN A 242 -19.67 -9.49 -16.98
N VAL A 243 -18.53 -8.79 -17.09
CA VAL A 243 -17.83 -8.15 -15.98
C VAL A 243 -18.19 -6.67 -15.88
N CYS A 244 -18.45 -6.02 -17.02
CA CYS A 244 -18.95 -4.65 -17.08
C CYS A 244 -19.83 -4.38 -18.30
N ALA A 245 -20.71 -3.39 -18.18
CA ALA A 245 -21.59 -2.89 -19.23
C ALA A 245 -21.73 -1.37 -19.12
N PHE A 246 -21.54 -0.64 -20.22
CA PHE A 246 -21.74 0.81 -20.25
C PHE A 246 -22.46 1.21 -21.53
N ASN A 247 -23.36 2.19 -21.42
CA ASN A 247 -24.08 2.78 -22.55
C ASN A 247 -23.71 4.27 -22.65
N MET A 248 -23.15 4.69 -23.77
CA MET A 248 -22.81 6.09 -24.04
C MET A 248 -23.65 6.62 -25.19
N MET A 249 -24.21 7.83 -25.09
CA MET A 249 -24.87 8.47 -26.23
C MET A 249 -23.84 8.90 -27.28
N ALA A 250 -24.02 8.49 -28.52
CA ALA A 250 -23.22 8.91 -29.65
C ALA A 250 -23.51 10.40 -29.94
N GLY A 251 -22.52 11.27 -29.71
CA GLY A 251 -22.59 12.69 -30.06
C GLY A 251 -22.30 13.69 -28.94
N GLN A 252 -22.16 13.26 -27.68
CA GLN A 252 -21.59 14.12 -26.64
C GLN A 252 -20.08 13.92 -26.56
N GLY A 253 -19.34 14.64 -27.40
CA GLY A 253 -17.91 14.82 -27.20
C GLY A 253 -17.68 15.46 -25.83
N THR A 254 -17.04 14.74 -24.92
CA THR A 254 -16.49 15.31 -23.69
C THR A 254 -15.39 16.29 -24.08
N ARG A 255 -15.77 17.57 -24.25
CA ARG A 255 -14.83 18.68 -24.14
C ARG A 255 -14.20 18.57 -22.75
N LEU A 256 -12.96 18.13 -22.69
CA LEU A 256 -12.03 18.42 -21.60
C LEU A 256 -11.94 19.95 -21.48
N GLY A 257 -12.83 20.52 -20.66
CA GLY A 257 -12.92 21.94 -20.41
C GLY A 257 -11.84 22.39 -19.44
N ARG A 258 -10.81 23.06 -19.98
CA ARG A 258 -10.03 24.08 -19.26
C ARG A 258 -11.01 25.08 -18.63
N SER A 259 -10.95 25.27 -17.32
CA SER A 259 -11.59 26.41 -16.66
C SER A 259 -10.55 27.53 -16.47
N SER A 260 -10.52 28.46 -17.42
CA SER A 260 -9.97 29.81 -17.20
C SER A 260 -11.01 30.81 -17.67
N GLN A 261 -11.57 31.53 -16.69
CA GLN A 261 -11.77 32.97 -16.64
C GLN A 261 -12.62 33.70 -17.71
N GLU A 262 -13.39 34.68 -17.19
CA GLU A 262 -14.02 35.84 -17.85
C GLU A 262 -15.34 35.62 -18.58
N ARG A 263 -16.31 36.55 -18.59
CA ARG A 263 -16.76 37.70 -17.77
C ARG A 263 -18.02 38.20 -18.52
N ASN A 264 -19.00 38.72 -17.78
CA ASN A 264 -20.12 39.59 -18.22
C ASN A 264 -21.17 38.93 -19.17
N SER A 265 -22.48 39.15 -19.08
CA SER A 265 -23.21 40.37 -18.72
C SER A 265 -24.67 40.04 -18.31
N GLU A 266 -25.16 40.77 -17.31
CA GLU A 266 -26.53 41.07 -16.86
C GLU A 266 -27.66 41.26 -17.93
N PRO A 267 -28.93 41.60 -17.55
CA PRO A 267 -29.68 41.44 -16.28
C PRO A 267 -31.16 40.97 -16.51
N LEU A 268 -31.95 40.75 -15.44
CA LEU A 268 -33.36 41.22 -15.36
C LEU A 268 -33.99 40.98 -13.97
N ARG A 269 -34.23 42.12 -13.28
CA ARG A 269 -35.35 42.52 -12.38
C ARG A 269 -35.66 41.66 -11.14
N ARG A 270 -35.36 42.19 -9.94
CA ARG A 270 -36.21 43.07 -9.08
C ARG A 270 -37.55 42.47 -8.69
N VAL A 271 -37.61 41.95 -7.46
CA VAL A 271 -38.73 42.20 -6.53
C VAL A 271 -38.13 42.55 -5.18
N ASP A 272 -38.28 43.81 -4.78
CA ASP A 272 -38.04 44.30 -3.42
C ASP A 272 -39.19 43.87 -2.51
N ALA A 273 -38.89 43.49 -1.26
CA ALA A 273 -39.40 44.17 -0.07
C ALA A 273 -39.02 43.44 1.23
N HIS A 274 -38.09 44.05 1.97
CA HIS A 274 -38.22 44.42 3.39
C HIS A 274 -38.62 43.35 4.41
N SER A 275 -37.69 43.00 5.30
CA SER A 275 -37.64 43.55 6.68
C SER A 275 -37.14 42.55 7.72
N SER A 276 -36.27 43.08 8.60
CA SER A 276 -36.05 42.67 10.01
C SER A 276 -35.12 41.51 10.37
N ARG A 277 -33.88 41.91 10.67
CA ARG A 277 -33.17 41.71 11.95
C ARG A 277 -33.72 40.62 12.90
N ARG A 278 -32.87 39.66 13.27
CA ARG A 278 -32.43 39.49 14.67
C ARG A 278 -31.25 38.52 14.80
N CYS A 279 -30.22 38.98 15.51
CA CYS A 279 -29.13 38.19 16.07
C CYS A 279 -29.66 37.27 17.19
N LEU A 280 -29.15 36.04 17.27
CA LEU A 280 -29.03 35.30 18.52
C LEU A 280 -27.74 34.46 18.50
N ALA A 281 -26.95 34.63 19.55
CA ALA A 281 -25.75 33.87 19.88
C ALA A 281 -26.12 32.44 20.34
N PRO A 282 -25.19 31.47 20.31
CA PRO A 282 -25.38 30.19 20.98
C PRO A 282 -25.02 30.31 22.46
N SER A 283 -25.86 29.72 23.30
CA SER A 283 -25.62 29.49 24.72
C SER A 283 -25.41 28.00 24.97
N ARG A 284 -24.39 27.74 25.80
CA ARG A 284 -24.01 26.50 26.50
C ARG A 284 -23.19 25.48 25.74
#